data_AF-A0ABD1RPG5-F1
#
_entry.id   AF-A0ABD1RPG5-F1
#
_cell.length_a   1.000
_cell.length_b   1.000
_cell.length_c   1.000
_cell.angle_alpha   90.00
_cell.angle_beta   90.00
_cell.angle_gamma   90.00
#
_symmetry.space_group_name_H-M   'P 1'
#
loop_
_entity.id
_entity.type
_entity.pdbx_description
1 polymer ?
#
loop_
_entity_poly.entity_id
_entity_poly.type
_entity_poly.pdbx_seq_one_letter_code
_entity_poly.pdbx_strand_id
1 'polypeptide(L)'
;MTGKNKGICHSCRRPGHYLSECPNKQPCPVCENGFVKWMEVEKKSANIGRLFFCCSSNCGYFKWSDEKLNGAYHVGESSGVGAGSPTVKAEIEELSRIFKIFAQITERQDVEISVNVTIRKGKGCTVENDKGKEKT
;
A
#
# COMPACT_ATOMS: atom_id res chain seq x y z
N MET A 1 -19.09 1.70 21.26
CA MET A 1 -18.35 1.60 19.98
C MET A 1 -16.86 1.74 20.25
N THR A 2 -16.10 0.66 20.38
CA THR A 2 -14.64 0.64 20.55
C THR A 2 -13.99 0.20 19.24
N GLY A 3 -14.10 1.05 18.21
CA GLY A 3 -13.43 0.81 16.92
C GLY A 3 -11.92 0.91 17.07
N LYS A 4 -11.18 0.03 16.39
CA LYS A 4 -9.72 -0.08 16.47
C LYS A 4 -8.96 1.15 15.94
N ASN A 5 -9.65 2.05 15.24
CA ASN A 5 -9.09 3.23 14.58
C ASN A 5 -9.33 4.55 15.33
N LYS A 6 -9.75 4.50 16.61
CA LYS A 6 -9.95 5.72 17.41
C LYS A 6 -8.62 6.45 17.67
N GLY A 7 -8.63 7.76 17.50
CA GLY A 7 -7.48 8.63 17.78
C GLY A 7 -6.36 8.56 16.73
N ILE A 8 -6.61 7.93 15.59
CA ILE A 8 -5.69 7.88 14.45
C ILE A 8 -6.23 8.79 13.33
N CYS A 9 -5.34 9.55 12.69
CA CYS A 9 -5.70 10.36 11.54
C CYS A 9 -6.05 9.50 10.33
N HIS A 10 -7.22 9.72 9.73
CA HIS A 10 -7.67 8.96 8.57
C HIS A 10 -7.02 9.41 7.26
N SER A 11 -6.11 10.41 7.23
CA SER A 11 -5.36 10.74 6.01
C SER A 11 -3.95 10.14 6.00
N CYS A 12 -3.24 10.21 7.13
CA CYS A 12 -1.84 9.80 7.24
C CYS A 12 -1.61 8.60 8.18
N ARG A 13 -2.65 8.09 8.84
CA ARG A 13 -2.61 6.95 9.78
C ARG A 13 -1.71 7.15 11.00
N ARG A 14 -1.34 8.39 11.35
CA ARG A 14 -0.58 8.72 12.56
C ARG A 14 -1.52 9.16 13.70
N PRO A 15 -1.20 8.84 14.96
CA PRO A 15 -1.95 9.33 16.12
C PRO A 15 -1.69 10.82 16.38
N GLY A 16 -2.46 11.40 17.31
CA GLY A 16 -2.23 12.74 17.87
C GLY A 16 -2.94 13.89 17.15
N HIS A 17 -3.53 13.64 15.98
CA HIS A 17 -4.38 14.60 15.27
C HIS A 17 -5.46 13.89 14.45
N TYR A 18 -6.46 14.65 14.01
CA TYR A 18 -7.53 14.15 13.13
C TYR A 18 -7.37 14.61 11.68
N LEU A 19 -8.21 14.10 10.78
CA LEU A 19 -8.20 14.43 9.35
C LEU A 19 -8.25 15.96 9.09
N SER A 20 -9.04 16.70 9.87
CA SER A 20 -9.18 18.16 9.76
C SER A 20 -7.84 18.89 9.92
N GLU A 21 -7.03 18.45 10.88
CA GLU A 21 -5.76 19.06 11.29
C GLU A 21 -4.55 18.44 10.57
N CYS A 22 -4.77 17.43 9.74
CA CYS A 22 -3.67 16.73 9.10
C CYS A 22 -2.92 17.65 8.12
N PRO A 23 -1.58 17.78 8.24
CA PRO A 23 -0.78 18.56 7.29
C PRO A 23 -0.60 17.83 5.95
N ASN A 24 -0.78 16.51 5.94
CA ASN A 24 -0.58 15.67 4.77
C ASN A 24 -1.89 15.29 4.06
N LYS A 25 -3.01 15.97 4.37
CA LYS A 25 -4.30 15.64 3.73
C LYS A 25 -4.28 15.95 2.24
N GLN A 26 -4.67 14.95 1.45
CA GLN A 26 -4.70 15.08 -0.01
C GLN A 26 -6.12 15.41 -0.47
N PRO A 27 -6.31 16.36 -1.40
CA PRO A 27 -7.62 16.63 -1.98
C PRO A 27 -8.13 15.39 -2.73
N CYS A 28 -9.45 15.23 -2.77
CA CYS A 28 -10.08 14.13 -3.49
C CYS A 28 -9.85 14.31 -5.00
N PRO A 29 -9.31 13.29 -5.70
CA PRO A 29 -9.00 13.38 -7.13
C PRO A 29 -10.25 13.40 -8.03
N VAL A 30 -11.45 13.24 -7.46
CA VAL A 30 -12.71 13.20 -8.22
C VAL A 30 -13.49 14.49 -8.09
N CYS A 31 -13.59 15.07 -6.89
CA CYS A 31 -14.48 16.22 -6.66
C CYS A 31 -13.79 17.47 -6.15
N GLU A 32 -12.53 17.38 -5.68
CA GLU A 32 -11.73 18.46 -5.09
C GLU A 32 -12.32 19.15 -3.83
N ASN A 33 -13.62 19.01 -3.58
CA ASN A 33 -14.39 19.52 -2.44
C ASN A 33 -14.23 18.69 -1.16
N GLY A 34 -13.35 17.70 -1.16
CA GLY A 34 -13.13 16.78 -0.05
C GLY A 34 -11.69 16.29 -0.02
N PHE A 35 -11.37 15.47 0.97
CA PHE A 35 -10.06 14.89 1.16
C PHE A 35 -10.11 13.37 1.04
N VAL A 36 -8.99 12.78 0.62
CA VAL A 36 -8.79 11.33 0.63
C VAL A 36 -8.63 10.86 2.08
N LYS A 37 -9.46 9.88 2.46
CA LYS A 37 -9.42 9.19 3.76
C LYS A 37 -9.21 7.69 3.56
N TRP A 38 -8.35 7.11 4.39
CA TRP A 38 -8.17 5.68 4.60
C TRP A 38 -9.27 5.14 5.49
N MET A 39 -9.84 4.01 5.08
CA MET A 39 -10.85 3.29 5.83
C MET A 39 -10.51 1.81 5.83
N GLU A 40 -10.88 1.11 6.90
CA GLU A 40 -10.69 -0.33 7.04
C GLU A 40 -12.04 -1.02 6.93
N VAL A 41 -12.09 -2.15 6.24
CA VAL A 41 -13.30 -2.97 6.17
C VAL A 41 -13.50 -3.66 7.52
N GLU A 42 -14.43 -3.16 8.33
CA GLU A 42 -14.79 -3.80 9.60
C GLU A 42 -15.86 -4.90 9.41
N LYS A 43 -16.62 -4.85 8.31
CA LYS A 43 -17.67 -5.83 8.03
C LYS A 43 -17.07 -7.21 7.78
N LYS A 44 -17.58 -8.22 8.51
CA LYS A 44 -17.21 -9.64 8.36
C LYS A 44 -17.47 -10.11 6.93
N SER A 45 -16.40 -10.14 6.13
CA SER A 45 -16.37 -10.50 4.72
C SER A 45 -14.98 -11.01 4.37
N ALA A 46 -14.78 -11.50 3.14
CA ALA A 46 -13.46 -11.91 2.65
C ALA A 46 -12.43 -10.76 2.67
N ASN A 47 -12.88 -9.50 2.71
CA ASN A 47 -12.03 -8.31 2.72
C ASN A 47 -11.88 -7.68 4.12
N ILE A 48 -12.33 -8.33 5.21
CA ILE A 48 -12.21 -7.77 6.56
C ILE A 48 -10.75 -7.40 6.87
N GLY A 49 -10.55 -6.21 7.42
CA GLY A 49 -9.23 -5.65 7.72
C GLY A 49 -8.48 -5.02 6.53
N ARG A 50 -8.99 -5.16 5.30
CA ARG A 50 -8.39 -4.53 4.12
C ARG A 50 -8.62 -3.02 4.14
N LEU A 51 -7.60 -2.24 3.76
CA LEU A 51 -7.71 -0.79 3.63
C LEU A 51 -8.19 -0.36 2.25
N PHE A 52 -8.94 0.73 2.23
CA PHE A 52 -9.36 1.43 1.02
C PHE A 52 -9.33 2.94 1.23
N PHE A 53 -9.19 3.67 0.13
CA PHE A 53 -9.34 5.12 0.03
C PHE A 53 -10.78 5.46 -0.32
N CYS A 54 -11.33 6.50 0.29
CA CYS A 54 -12.56 7.13 -0.16
C CYS A 54 -12.57 8.64 0.11
N CYS A 55 -13.59 9.34 -0.40
CA CYS A 55 -13.72 10.79 -0.19
C CYS A 55 -14.37 11.12 1.17
N SER A 56 -13.88 12.18 1.83
CA SER A 56 -14.52 12.74 3.03
C SER A 56 -15.92 13.28 2.76
N SER A 57 -16.14 13.85 1.57
CA SER A 57 -17.39 14.49 1.14
C SER A 57 -18.33 13.53 0.39
N ASN A 58 -18.04 12.21 0.43
CA ASN A 58 -18.89 11.15 -0.10
C ASN A 58 -19.29 11.29 -1.59
N CYS A 59 -18.40 11.83 -2.44
CA CYS A 59 -18.64 11.95 -3.89
C CYS A 59 -18.61 10.63 -4.67
N GLY A 60 -18.39 9.49 -4.00
CA GLY A 60 -18.26 8.17 -4.64
C GLY A 60 -16.84 7.74 -4.99
N TYR A 61 -15.81 8.57 -4.79
CA TYR A 61 -14.42 8.13 -4.94
C TYR A 61 -14.13 6.94 -4.01
N PHE A 62 -13.63 5.85 -4.59
CA PHE A 62 -13.22 4.63 -3.91
C PHE A 62 -12.02 4.02 -4.64
N LYS A 63 -10.99 3.61 -3.90
CA LYS A 63 -9.85 2.87 -4.45
C LYS A 63 -9.30 1.92 -3.38
N TRP A 64 -9.09 0.65 -3.68
CA TRP A 64 -8.39 -0.24 -2.76
C TRP A 64 -6.96 0.23 -2.53
N SER A 65 -6.41 0.05 -1.32
CA SER A 65 -5.07 0.56 -1.05
C SER A 65 -3.94 -0.23 -1.72
N ASP A 66 -4.27 -1.40 -2.31
CA ASP A 66 -3.50 -2.36 -3.13
C ASP A 66 -2.01 -2.64 -2.89
N GLU A 67 -1.32 -1.91 -2.02
CA GLU A 67 -0.20 -2.45 -1.26
C GLU A 67 -0.76 -3.32 -0.15
N LYS A 68 -0.47 -4.62 -0.24
CA LYS A 68 -0.62 -5.55 0.88
C LYS A 68 0.08 -4.91 2.08
N LEU A 69 -0.69 -4.55 3.10
CA LEU A 69 -0.15 -4.17 4.40
C LEU A 69 0.50 -5.41 5.00
N ASN A 70 1.76 -5.65 4.64
CA ASN A 70 2.67 -6.43 5.45
C ASN A 70 2.99 -5.59 6.71
N GLY A 71 2.04 -5.52 7.63
CA GLY A 71 2.22 -5.36 9.09
C GLY A 71 3.20 -4.34 9.68
N ALA A 72 3.82 -3.44 8.92
CA ALA A 72 4.84 -2.52 9.41
C ALA A 72 4.47 -1.07 9.10
N TYR A 73 4.41 -0.26 10.16
CA TYR A 73 4.28 1.19 10.11
C TYR A 73 5.36 1.78 9.19
N HIS A 74 4.99 2.39 8.07
CA HIS A 74 5.91 3.18 7.26
C HIS A 74 5.86 4.65 7.71
N VAL A 75 6.92 5.06 8.42
CA VAL A 75 7.38 6.45 8.44
C VAL A 75 7.85 6.78 7.01
N GLY A 76 7.49 7.97 6.54
CA GLY A 76 7.38 8.25 5.11
C GLY A 76 8.70 8.50 4.40
N GLU A 77 8.65 8.44 3.07
CA GLU A 77 9.36 9.37 2.20
C GLU A 77 8.73 9.32 0.80
N SER A 78 8.66 10.48 0.17
CA SER A 78 8.04 10.73 -1.12
C SER A 78 9.11 10.65 -2.20
N SER A 79 8.85 9.96 -3.32
CA SER A 79 9.26 10.36 -4.67
C SER A 79 8.70 9.37 -5.68
N GLY A 80 7.95 9.88 -6.66
CA GLY A 80 7.34 9.06 -7.70
C GLY A 80 8.29 8.74 -8.85
N VAL A 81 8.01 7.65 -9.56
CA VAL A 81 8.18 7.54 -11.01
C VAL A 81 7.22 6.46 -11.54
N GLY A 82 6.68 6.68 -12.74
CA GLY A 82 5.65 5.85 -13.35
C GLY A 82 6.12 4.47 -13.84
N ALA A 83 5.11 3.60 -13.98
CA ALA A 83 4.97 2.53 -14.96
C ALA A 83 6.24 1.92 -15.57
N GLY A 84 6.75 0.91 -14.90
CA GLY A 84 7.39 -0.24 -15.51
C GLY A 84 7.01 -1.45 -14.69
N SER A 85 6.41 -2.48 -15.30
CA SER A 85 6.37 -3.79 -14.64
C SER A 85 7.82 -4.16 -14.32
N PRO A 86 8.21 -4.35 -13.05
CA PRO A 86 9.57 -4.73 -12.73
C PRO A 86 9.90 -6.01 -13.51
N THR A 87 11.00 -6.00 -14.25
CA THR A 87 11.54 -7.25 -14.78
C THR A 87 12.01 -8.07 -13.60
N VAL A 88 11.85 -9.39 -13.65
CA VAL A 88 12.27 -10.32 -12.57
C VAL A 88 13.71 -10.05 -12.11
N LYS A 89 14.58 -9.56 -13.00
CA LYS A 89 15.96 -9.15 -12.67
C LYS A 89 16.03 -7.97 -11.70
N ALA A 90 15.23 -6.92 -11.92
CA ALA A 90 15.22 -5.74 -11.05
C ALA A 90 14.74 -6.10 -9.64
N GLU A 91 13.75 -7.00 -9.53
CA GLU A 91 13.26 -7.49 -8.24
C GLU A 91 14.32 -8.34 -7.51
N ILE A 92 15.06 -9.17 -8.23
CA ILE A 92 16.18 -9.96 -7.68
C ILE A 92 17.31 -9.05 -7.21
N GLU A 93 17.62 -8.00 -7.97
CA GLU A 93 18.67 -7.04 -7.59
C GLU A 93 18.30 -6.28 -6.32
N GLU A 94 17.03 -5.89 -6.16
CA GLU A 94 16.57 -5.20 -4.96
C GLU A 94 16.60 -6.12 -3.72
N LEU A 95 16.19 -7.38 -3.85
CA LEU A 95 16.34 -8.36 -2.78
C LEU A 95 17.83 -8.56 -2.40
N SER A 96 18.72 -8.63 -3.40
CA SER A 96 20.17 -8.73 -3.17
C SER A 96 20.70 -7.52 -2.39
N ARG A 97 20.21 -6.31 -2.70
CA ARG A 97 20.57 -5.09 -1.97
C ARG A 97 20.18 -5.16 -0.49
N ILE A 98 18.98 -5.65 -0.19
CA ILE A 98 18.49 -5.79 1.19
C ILE A 98 19.37 -6.75 1.99
N PHE A 99 19.71 -7.92 1.45
CA PHE A 99 20.56 -8.89 2.14
C PHE A 99 21.98 -8.36 2.39
N LYS A 100 22.54 -7.57 1.47
CA LYS A 100 23.84 -6.90 1.68
C LYS A 100 23.79 -5.90 2.83
N ILE A 101 22.68 -5.16 2.99
CA ILE A 101 22.51 -4.23 4.10
C ILE A 101 22.49 -4.98 5.44
N PHE A 102 21.78 -6.12 5.53
CA PHE A 102 21.78 -6.92 6.76
C PHE A 102 23.17 -7.42 7.14
N ALA A 103 23.95 -7.92 6.18
CA ALA A 103 25.34 -8.34 6.43
C ALA A 103 26.20 -7.18 6.99
N GLN A 104 26.07 -5.98 6.43
CA GLN A 104 26.79 -4.79 6.92
C GLN A 104 26.38 -4.39 8.33
N ILE A 105 25.10 -4.56 8.69
CA ILE A 105 24.61 -4.25 10.04
C ILE A 105 25.19 -5.26 11.04
N THR A 106 25.16 -6.55 10.73
CA THR A 106 25.70 -7.61 11.61
C THR A 106 27.21 -7.52 11.82
N GLU A 107 27.94 -6.94 10.85
CA GLU A 107 29.39 -6.70 11.00
C GLU A 107 29.70 -5.48 11.88
N ARG A 108 28.83 -4.45 11.86
CA ARG A 108 29.06 -3.18 12.55
C ARG A 108 28.44 -3.13 13.94
N GLN A 109 27.39 -3.92 14.15
CA GLN A 109 26.62 -3.96 15.39
C GLN A 109 26.64 -5.40 15.88
N ASP A 110 26.87 -5.60 17.18
CA ASP A 110 26.82 -6.93 17.81
C ASP A 110 25.35 -7.38 17.94
N VAL A 111 24.74 -7.70 16.81
CA VAL A 111 23.32 -8.05 16.68
C VAL A 111 23.16 -9.25 15.75
N GLU A 112 22.27 -10.16 16.14
CA GLU A 112 21.86 -11.30 15.31
C GLU A 112 20.55 -10.95 14.58
N ILE A 113 20.52 -11.11 13.25
CA ILE A 113 19.33 -10.87 12.43
C ILE A 113 18.86 -12.19 11.81
N SER A 114 17.68 -12.64 12.21
CA SER A 114 17.02 -13.84 11.67
C SER A 114 15.77 -13.48 10.87
N VAL A 115 15.65 -14.00 9.64
CA VAL A 115 14.52 -13.73 8.72
C VAL A 115 13.86 -15.04 8.28
N ASN A 116 12.55 -15.14 8.43
CA ASN A 116 11.76 -16.27 7.90
C ASN A 116 11.16 -15.90 6.54
N VAL A 117 11.56 -16.62 5.49
CA VAL A 117 11.11 -16.38 4.11
C VAL A 117 10.23 -17.53 3.64
N THR A 118 9.01 -17.21 3.18
CA THR A 118 8.11 -18.18 2.55
C THR A 118 7.89 -17.80 1.08
N ILE A 119 8.27 -18.70 0.16
CA ILE A 119 8.10 -18.50 -1.29
C ILE A 119 6.85 -19.25 -1.76
N ARG A 120 5.94 -18.57 -2.47
CA ARG A 120 4.75 -19.19 -3.07
C ARG A 120 4.68 -18.86 -4.56
N LYS A 121 4.50 -19.87 -5.41
CA LYS A 121 4.30 -19.69 -6.85
C LYS A 121 2.87 -19.20 -7.12
N GLY A 122 2.71 -18.00 -7.68
CA GLY A 122 1.41 -17.49 -8.15
C GLY A 122 1.02 -18.12 -9.49
N LYS A 123 -0.28 -18.32 -9.73
CA LYS A 123 -0.81 -18.57 -11.09
C LYS A 123 -0.67 -17.28 -11.89
N GLY A 124 0.12 -17.30 -12.96
CA GLY A 124 0.26 -16.16 -13.87
C GLY A 124 -1.07 -15.85 -14.55
N CYS A 125 -1.49 -14.59 -14.53
CA CYS A 125 -2.63 -14.11 -15.28
C CYS A 125 -2.17 -13.92 -16.73
N THR A 126 -2.46 -14.88 -17.61
CA THR A 126 -2.29 -14.70 -19.06
C THR A 126 -3.36 -13.74 -19.54
N VAL A 127 -2.96 -12.55 -19.97
CA VAL A 127 -3.86 -11.60 -20.62
C VAL A 127 -4.06 -12.09 -22.06
N GLU A 128 -5.18 -12.76 -22.33
CA GLU A 128 -5.60 -13.06 -23.70
C GLU A 128 -6.08 -11.77 -24.35
N ASN A 129 -5.37 -11.32 -25.38
CA ASN A 129 -5.80 -10.20 -26.22
C ASN A 129 -6.84 -10.69 -27.22
N ASP A 130 -8.09 -10.29 -27.03
CA ASP A 130 -9.19 -10.52 -27.96
C ASP A 130 -9.02 -9.60 -29.19
N LYS A 131 -8.57 -10.16 -30.32
CA LYS A 131 -8.62 -9.49 -31.63
C LYS A 131 -9.93 -9.87 -32.33
N GLY A 132 -10.96 -9.06 -32.11
CA GLY A 132 -12.25 -9.17 -32.77
C GLY A 132 -12.39 -8.31 -34.04
N LYS A 133 -12.28 -8.98 -35.19
CA LYS A 133 -13.08 -8.85 -36.43
C LYS A 133 -12.93 -7.60 -37.33
N GLU A 134 -12.19 -7.81 -38.42
CA GLU A 134 -12.34 -7.15 -39.72
C GLU A 134 -13.66 -7.61 -40.37
N LYS A 135 -14.49 -6.66 -40.83
CA LYS A 135 -15.71 -6.92 -41.60
C LYS A 135 -15.41 -6.71 -43.08
N THR A 136 -15.70 -7.77 -43.85
CA THR A 136 -15.80 -7.82 -45.32
C THR A 136 -16.89 -6.88 -45.83
#